data_AF-A0A7K4TW54-F1
#
_entry.id   AF-A0A7K4TW54-F1
#
_cell.length_a   1.000
_cell.length_b   1.000
_cell.length_c   1.000
_cell.angle_alpha   90.00
_cell.angle_beta   90.00
_cell.angle_gamma   90.00
#
_symmetry.space_group_name_H-M   'P 1'
#
loop_
_entity.id
_entity.type
_entity.pdbx_description
1 polymer ?
#
loop_
_entity_poly.entity_id
_entity_poly.type
_entity_poly.pdbx_seq_one_letter_code
_entity_poly.pdbx_strand_id
1 'polypeptide(L)'
;MVASAAQLAQGRVPLEQRDFCGHHLLRLLRCHRDNFPVPWGCHGLRHQWDSCQHEDYVMRMKEFERERRLKQRQQRLQRRHGDSE
;
A
#
# COMPACT_ATOMS: atom_id res chain seq x y z
N MET A 1 10.54 2.20 3.51
CA MET A 1 9.63 1.77 4.58
C MET A 1 9.94 2.60 5.82
N VAL A 2 8.95 3.30 6.39
CA VAL A 2 9.17 4.28 7.48
C VAL A 2 9.18 3.61 8.87
N ALA A 3 8.34 2.59 9.07
CA ALA A 3 8.37 1.76 10.28
C ALA A 3 9.35 0.60 10.11
N SER A 4 10.08 0.25 11.17
CA SER A 4 10.93 -0.94 11.18
C SER A 4 10.11 -2.21 11.40
N ALA A 5 10.57 -3.35 10.86
CA ALA A 5 9.90 -4.63 11.06
C ALA A 5 9.76 -4.99 12.55
N ALA A 6 10.77 -4.64 13.36
CA ALA A 6 10.76 -4.83 14.80
C ALA A 6 9.65 -4.01 15.49
N GLN A 7 9.44 -2.75 15.07
CA GLN A 7 8.36 -1.90 15.59
C GLN A 7 6.96 -2.47 15.30
N LEU A 8 6.75 -2.99 14.09
CA LEU A 8 5.48 -3.63 13.70
C LEU A 8 5.23 -4.95 14.46
N ALA A 9 6.30 -5.72 14.72
CA ALA A 9 6.23 -6.93 15.52
C ALA A 9 5.89 -6.62 16.98
N GLN A 10 6.53 -5.60 17.58
CA GLN A 10 6.23 -5.13 18.94
C GLN A 10 4.79 -4.63 19.07
N GLY A 11 4.29 -3.95 18.04
CA GLY A 11 2.90 -3.51 17.95
C GLY A 11 1.88 -4.64 17.80
N ARG A 12 2.32 -5.90 17.67
CA ARG A 12 1.49 -7.09 17.42
C ARG A 12 0.56 -6.91 16.21
N VAL A 13 1.05 -6.23 15.17
CA VAL A 13 0.29 -6.03 13.94
C VAL A 13 0.23 -7.37 13.17
N PRO A 14 -0.97 -7.80 12.70
CA PRO A 14 -1.12 -8.98 11.85
C PRO A 14 -0.28 -8.89 10.58
N LEU A 15 0.21 -10.02 10.07
CA LEU A 15 1.09 -10.07 8.89
C LEU A 15 0.47 -9.39 7.67
N GLU A 16 -0.83 -9.53 7.47
CA GLU A 16 -1.59 -8.93 6.37
C GLU A 16 -1.56 -7.40 6.35
N GLN A 17 -1.37 -6.77 7.51
CA GLN A 17 -1.39 -5.31 7.67
C GLN A 17 0.02 -4.71 7.80
N ARG A 18 1.07 -5.51 7.58
CA ARG A 18 2.47 -5.08 7.62
C ARG A 18 2.93 -4.50 6.27
N ASP A 19 2.09 -3.64 5.70
CA ASP A 19 2.39 -2.92 4.46
C ASP A 19 3.31 -1.72 4.71
N PHE A 20 3.66 -1.01 3.63
CA PHE A 20 4.35 0.28 3.71
C PHE A 20 3.60 1.29 4.59
N CYS A 21 2.27 1.19 4.61
CA CYS A 21 1.38 2.02 5.40
C CYS A 21 1.35 1.70 6.91
N GLY A 22 2.04 0.67 7.39
CA GLY A 22 1.96 0.18 8.78
C GLY A 22 2.32 1.23 9.86
N HIS A 23 3.06 2.27 9.50
CA HIS A 23 3.40 3.37 10.40
C HIS A 23 2.18 4.21 10.84
N HIS A 24 1.17 4.39 9.97
CA HIS A 24 -0.07 5.08 10.32
C HIS A 24 -0.93 4.22 11.26
N LEU A 25 -0.98 2.90 11.03
CA LEU A 25 -1.71 1.98 11.87
C LEU A 25 -1.18 1.96 13.32
N LEU A 26 0.15 1.97 13.50
CA LEU A 26 0.75 2.08 14.83
C LEU A 26 0.31 3.37 15.57
N ARG A 27 0.22 4.51 14.86
CA ARG A 27 -0.26 5.77 15.45
C ARG A 27 -1.73 5.70 15.84
N LEU A 28 -2.56 5.07 15.00
CA LEU A 28 -3.98 4.87 15.27
C LEU A 28 -4.21 3.97 16.49
N LEU A 29 -3.47 2.86 16.59
CA LEU A 29 -3.54 1.96 17.74
C LEU A 29 -3.10 2.64 19.03
N ARG A 30 -2.06 3.50 18.96
CA ARG A 30 -1.64 4.33 20.10
C ARG A 30 -2.74 5.32 20.50
N CYS A 31 -3.31 6.04 19.54
CA CYS A 31 -4.40 6.98 19.79
C CYS A 31 -5.62 6.32 20.45
N HIS A 32 -5.98 5.09 20.02
CA HIS A 32 -7.08 4.34 20.64
C HIS A 32 -6.82 3.94 22.09
N ARG A 33 -5.56 3.64 22.45
CA ARG A 33 -5.18 3.35 23.84
C ARG A 33 -5.24 4.60 24.70
N ASP A 34 -4.74 5.73 24.17
CA ASP A 34 -4.63 6.97 24.91
C ASP A 34 -5.99 7.66 25.12
N ASN A 35 -6.93 7.54 24.16
CA ASN A 35 -8.24 8.21 24.19
C ASN A 35 -9.41 7.34 24.65
N PHE A 36 -9.18 6.14 25.20
CA PHE A 36 -10.25 5.33 25.76
C PHE A 36 -10.91 6.08 26.93
N PRO A 37 -12.24 6.33 26.93
CA PRO A 37 -13.32 5.59 26.26
C PRO A 37 -13.96 6.30 25.03
N VAL A 38 -13.39 7.41 24.54
CA VAL A 38 -14.01 8.22 23.47
C VAL A 38 -13.52 7.74 22.09
N PRO A 39 -14.35 7.05 21.28
CA PRO A 39 -13.88 6.47 20.03
C PRO A 39 -13.66 7.50 18.90
N TRP A 40 -14.28 8.68 18.99
CA TRP A 40 -14.32 9.66 17.90
C TRP A 40 -13.06 10.53 17.78
N GLY A 41 -12.21 10.59 18.81
CA GLY A 41 -11.05 11.48 18.86
C GLY A 41 -9.95 11.17 17.82
N CYS A 42 -9.95 9.97 17.25
CA CYS A 42 -8.88 9.50 16.36
C CYS A 42 -9.23 9.54 14.85
N HIS A 43 -10.32 10.20 14.45
CA HIS A 43 -10.79 10.19 13.06
C HIS A 43 -9.75 10.72 12.05
N GLY A 44 -9.01 11.79 12.41
CA GLY A 44 -7.98 12.35 11.53
C GLY A 44 -6.83 11.37 11.24
N LEU A 45 -6.41 10.59 12.24
CA LEU A 45 -5.39 9.55 12.06
C LEU A 45 -5.90 8.37 11.23
N ARG A 46 -7.18 8.04 11.38
CA ARG A 46 -7.84 7.03 10.55
C ARG A 46 -7.88 7.44 9.09
N HIS A 47 -8.28 8.68 8.79
CA HIS A 47 -8.27 9.20 7.44
C HIS A 47 -6.86 9.17 6.80
N GLN A 48 -5.81 9.47 7.56
CA GLN A 48 -4.43 9.36 7.06
C GLN A 48 -4.07 7.92 6.69
N TRP A 49 -4.46 6.94 7.50
CA TRP A 49 -4.23 5.53 7.20
C TRP A 49 -5.01 5.10 5.95
N ASP A 50 -6.29 5.46 5.86
CA ASP A 50 -7.16 5.14 4.72
C ASP A 50 -6.64 5.76 3.41
N SER A 51 -6.20 7.03 3.45
CA SER A 51 -5.60 7.71 2.29
C SER A 51 -4.35 7.01 1.79
N CYS A 52 -3.48 6.59 2.71
CA CYS A 52 -2.25 5.89 2.39
C CYS A 52 -2.52 4.49 1.80
N GLN A 53 -3.49 3.75 2.32
CA GLN A 53 -3.95 2.48 1.74
C GLN A 53 -4.55 2.68 0.33
N HIS A 54 -5.28 3.77 0.12
CA HIS A 54 -5.81 4.11 -1.20
C HIS A 54 -4.68 4.38 -2.21
N GLU A 55 -3.67 5.15 -1.81
CA GLU A 55 -2.50 5.41 -2.65
C GLU A 55 -1.75 4.12 -3.03
N ASP A 56 -1.54 3.22 -2.06
CA ASP A 56 -0.93 1.91 -2.30
C ASP A 56 -1.75 1.08 -3.30
N TYR A 57 -3.08 1.10 -3.19
CA TYR A 57 -3.96 0.44 -4.15
C TYR A 57 -3.84 1.04 -5.56
N VAL A 58 -3.81 2.37 -5.67
CA VAL A 58 -3.62 3.07 -6.96
C VAL A 58 -2.27 2.73 -7.58
N MET A 59 -1.21 2.60 -6.77
CA MET A 59 0.10 2.18 -7.24
C MET A 59 0.07 0.76 -7.84
N ARG A 60 -0.59 -0.19 -7.16
CA ARG A 60 -0.78 -1.56 -7.69
C ARG A 60 -1.54 -1.58 -9.02
N MET A 61 -2.57 -0.73 -9.17
CA MET A 61 -3.28 -0.59 -10.45
C MET A 61 -2.38 -0.05 -11.56
N LYS A 62 -1.53 0.94 -11.26
CA LYS A 62 -0.58 1.51 -12.22
C LYS A 62 0.46 0.48 -12.67
N GLU A 63 0.95 -0.35 -11.76
CA GLU A 63 1.89 -1.44 -12.08
C GLU A 63 1.25 -2.46 -13.03
N PHE A 64 0.01 -2.86 -12.75
CA PHE A 64 -0.74 -3.76 -13.62
C PHE A 64 -0.93 -3.20 -15.03
N GLU A 65 -1.34 -1.93 -15.15
CA GLU A 65 -1.46 -1.29 -16.47
C GLU A 65 -0.11 -1.15 -17.19
N ARG A 66 0.96 -0.84 -16.46
CA ARG A 66 2.32 -0.75 -17.00
C ARG A 66 2.74 -2.08 -17.62
N GLU A 67 2.59 -3.18 -16.90
CA GLU A 67 2.93 -4.52 -17.43
C GLU A 67 2.09 -4.87 -18.66
N ARG A 68 0.79 -4.57 -18.63
CA ARG A 68 -0.12 -4.80 -19.75
C ARG A 68 0.36 -4.07 -21.01
N ARG A 69 0.73 -2.79 -20.88
CA ARG A 69 1.23 -1.97 -22.01
C ARG A 69 2.58 -2.48 -22.52
N LEU A 70 3.48 -2.90 -21.63
CA LEU A 70 4.77 -3.48 -22.02
C LEU A 70 4.61 -4.79 -22.80
N LYS A 71 3.74 -5.70 -22.34
CA LYS A 71 3.41 -6.95 -23.04
C LYS A 71 2.84 -6.69 -24.43
N GLN A 72 1.91 -5.74 -24.56
CA GLN A 72 1.36 -5.35 -25.87
C GLN A 72 2.44 -4.77 -26.79
N ARG A 73 3.34 -3.93 -26.28
CA ARG A 73 4.45 -3.38 -27.07
C ARG A 73 5.39 -4.49 -27.55
N GLN A 74 5.73 -5.44 -26.68
CA GLN A 74 6.59 -6.58 -27.03
C GLN A 74 5.96 -7.42 -28.14
N GLN A 75 4.66 -7.74 -28.04
CA GLN A 75 3.95 -8.47 -29.10
C GLN A 75 3.95 -7.72 -30.43
N ARG A 76 3.79 -6.39 -30.43
CA ARG A 76 3.86 -5.58 -31.66
C ARG A 76 5.26 -5.60 -32.29
N LEU A 77 6.32 -5.54 -31.48
CA LEU A 77 7.70 -5.62 -31.97
C LEU A 77 8.01 -7.01 -32.54
N GLN A 78 7.59 -8.08 -31.86
CA GLN A 78 7.77 -9.45 -32.33
C GLN A 78 7.08 -9.68 -33.69
N ARG A 79 5.85 -9.18 -33.86
CA ARG A 79 5.15 -9.24 -35.16
C ARG A 79 5.94 -8.55 -36.26
N ARG A 80 6.41 -7.32 -36.00
CA ARG A 80 7.24 -6.56 -36.97
C ARG A 80 8.54 -7.29 -37.33
N HIS A 81 9.22 -7.91 -36.37
CA HIS A 81 10.43 -8.68 -36.65
C HIS A 81 10.14 -9.92 -37.49
N GLY A 82 9.06 -10.66 -37.20
CA GLY A 82 8.65 -11.82 -37.99
C GLY A 82 8.18 -11.50 -39.41
N ASP A 83 7.72 -10.28 -39.68
CA ASP A 83 7.39 -9.81 -41.04
C ASP A 83 8.64 -9.41 -41.86
N SER A 84 9.82 -9.30 -41.21
CA SER A 84 11.08 -8.84 -41.84
C SER A 84 12.01 -9.99 -42.28
N GLU A 85 11.71 -11.23 -41.86
CA GLU A 85 12.38 -12.48 -42.26
C GLU A 85 11.57 -13.19 -43.34
#